data_AF-A0A2D8UJX9-F1
#
_entry.id   AF-A0A2D8UJX9-F1
#
_cell.length_a   1.000
_cell.length_b   1.000
_cell.length_c   1.000
_cell.angle_alpha   90.00
_cell.angle_beta   90.00
_cell.angle_gamma   90.00
#
_symmetry.space_group_name_H-M   'P 1'
#
loop_
_entity.id
_entity.type
_entity.pdbx_description
1 polymer ?
#
loop_
_entity_poly.entity_id
_entity_poly.type
_entity_poly.pdbx_seq_one_letter_code
_entity_poly.pdbx_strand_id
1 'polypeptide(L)'
;MTTQISSTNKYPDLNTKFWWVEILLGIGFIALSFWFFATPVETYISLAVFFSYVMFISGIFEIINAISLIKTSKQWVIFLIGGIIDLVLGYLLITNENLTMEILPILLGIWFIIRSLVFFITYGKLRNTIKNSGWFLVAAIFTLLFALAILAKPLLGQLTLVYTISFAFLFMGLFRLTLGIKMFNTHEK
;
A
#
# COMPACT_ATOMS: atom_id res chain seq x y z
N MET A 1 20.97 -48.51 -24.41
CA MET A 1 20.03 -47.96 -23.42
C MET A 1 20.67 -46.73 -22.81
N THR A 2 20.30 -45.54 -23.27
CA THR A 2 20.72 -44.26 -22.69
C THR A 2 19.48 -43.49 -22.31
N THR A 3 19.18 -43.47 -21.01
CA THR A 3 18.08 -42.75 -20.39
C THR A 3 18.38 -41.26 -20.42
N GLN A 4 17.53 -40.49 -21.09
CA GLN A 4 17.61 -39.03 -21.09
C GLN A 4 17.23 -38.49 -19.70
N ILE A 5 18.09 -37.65 -19.16
CA ILE A 5 17.96 -37.03 -17.85
C ILE A 5 16.90 -35.94 -17.97
N SER A 6 15.78 -36.13 -17.26
CA SER A 6 14.74 -35.13 -17.09
C SER A 6 15.33 -33.87 -16.46
N SER A 7 15.23 -32.74 -17.17
CA SER A 7 15.57 -31.43 -16.64
C SER A 7 14.67 -31.15 -15.44
N THR A 8 15.26 -31.18 -14.26
CA THR A 8 14.57 -30.84 -13.01
C THR A 8 14.22 -29.36 -13.05
N ASN A 9 12.96 -29.06 -13.33
CA ASN A 9 12.43 -27.72 -13.30
C ASN A 9 12.51 -27.21 -11.85
N LYS A 10 13.47 -26.33 -11.56
CA LYS A 10 13.79 -25.89 -10.18
C LYS A 10 12.70 -24.99 -9.58
N TYR A 11 11.71 -24.60 -10.37
CA TYR A 11 10.55 -23.78 -9.99
C TYR A 11 9.31 -24.24 -10.80
N PRO A 12 8.51 -25.18 -10.28
CA PRO A 12 7.43 -25.81 -11.04
C PRO A 12 6.27 -24.87 -11.44
N ASP A 13 6.18 -23.67 -10.83
CA ASP A 13 5.00 -22.79 -10.96
C ASP A 13 5.26 -21.46 -11.71
N LEU A 14 6.49 -21.20 -12.17
CA LEU A 14 6.80 -19.96 -12.91
C LEU A 14 6.59 -20.16 -14.41
N ASN A 15 5.55 -19.52 -14.95
CA ASN A 15 5.27 -19.52 -16.38
C ASN A 15 6.32 -18.70 -17.14
N THR A 16 7.38 -19.36 -17.58
CA THR A 16 8.58 -18.76 -18.19
C THR A 16 8.31 -18.01 -19.49
N LYS A 17 7.14 -18.18 -20.12
CA LYS A 17 6.77 -17.48 -21.37
C LYS A 17 6.60 -15.97 -21.22
N PHE A 18 6.29 -15.47 -20.03
CA PHE A 18 5.99 -14.05 -19.79
C PHE A 18 7.19 -13.25 -19.25
N TRP A 19 8.41 -13.73 -19.42
CA TRP A 19 9.63 -13.06 -18.96
C TRP A 19 9.74 -11.61 -19.45
N TRP A 20 9.36 -11.35 -20.70
CA TRP A 20 9.43 -10.04 -21.32
C TRP A 20 8.43 -9.05 -20.70
N VAL A 21 7.27 -9.54 -20.24
CA VAL A 21 6.24 -8.72 -19.57
C VAL A 21 6.77 -8.21 -18.24
N GLU A 22 7.42 -9.06 -17.45
CA GLU A 22 7.98 -8.65 -16.15
C GLU A 22 9.12 -7.64 -16.31
N ILE A 23 9.97 -7.79 -17.32
CA ILE A 23 11.03 -6.80 -17.63
C ILE A 23 10.40 -5.46 -18.04
N LEU A 24 9.44 -5.49 -18.98
CA LEU A 24 8.79 -4.28 -19.48
C LEU A 24 8.06 -3.54 -18.36
N LEU A 25 7.28 -4.25 -17.53
CA LEU A 25 6.63 -3.69 -16.36
C LEU A 25 7.64 -3.14 -15.36
N GLY A 26 8.74 -3.86 -15.11
CA GLY A 26 9.81 -3.42 -14.22
C GLY A 26 10.40 -2.07 -14.64
N ILE A 27 10.74 -1.92 -15.93
CA ILE A 27 11.23 -0.65 -16.50
C ILE A 27 10.17 0.44 -16.37
N GLY A 28 8.90 0.14 -16.68
CA GLY A 28 7.79 1.09 -16.54
C GLY A 28 7.61 1.60 -15.11
N PHE A 29 7.67 0.71 -14.11
CA PHE A 29 7.58 1.09 -12.69
C PHE A 29 8.76 1.95 -12.23
N ILE A 30 9.98 1.65 -12.69
CA ILE A 30 11.17 2.46 -12.39
C ILE A 30 11.03 3.85 -13.01
N ALA A 31 10.63 3.93 -14.28
CA ALA A 31 10.42 5.21 -14.96
C ALA A 31 9.35 6.07 -14.26
N LEU A 32 8.21 5.47 -13.90
CA LEU A 32 7.15 6.13 -13.14
C LEU A 32 7.64 6.61 -11.77
N SER A 33 8.44 5.81 -11.07
CA SER A 33 9.02 6.20 -9.79
C SER A 33 9.89 7.46 -9.91
N PHE A 34 10.77 7.53 -10.91
CA PHE A 34 11.56 8.73 -11.18
C PHE A 34 10.69 9.93 -11.56
N TRP A 35 9.62 9.71 -12.32
CA TRP A 35 8.65 10.76 -12.62
C TRP A 35 7.99 11.32 -11.36
N PHE A 36 7.60 10.45 -10.42
CA PHE A 36 7.00 10.87 -9.15
C PHE A 36 7.97 11.67 -8.27
N PHE A 37 9.25 11.25 -8.22
CA PHE A 37 10.28 12.02 -7.53
C PHE A 37 10.51 13.41 -8.16
N ALA A 38 10.39 13.52 -9.48
CA ALA A 38 10.55 14.78 -10.20
C ALA A 38 9.33 15.70 -10.09
N THR A 39 8.13 15.14 -9.90
CA THR A 39 6.85 15.88 -9.87
C THR A 39 6.06 15.63 -8.58
N PRO A 40 6.60 16.01 -7.40
CA PRO A 40 6.00 15.67 -6.11
C PRO A 40 4.60 16.26 -5.90
N VAL A 41 4.36 17.48 -6.40
CA VAL A 41 3.06 18.16 -6.27
C VAL A 41 1.99 17.45 -7.08
N GLU A 42 2.25 17.17 -8.37
CA GLU A 42 1.31 16.48 -9.26
C GLU A 42 1.03 15.04 -8.80
N THR A 43 2.06 14.36 -8.29
CA THR A 43 1.93 13.03 -7.70
C THR A 43 0.99 13.06 -6.50
N TYR A 44 1.13 14.08 -5.65
CA TYR A 44 0.26 14.25 -4.49
C TYR A 44 -1.20 14.52 -4.86
N ILE A 45 -1.43 15.43 -5.82
CA ILE A 45 -2.77 15.71 -6.34
C ILE A 45 -3.41 14.43 -6.91
N SER A 46 -2.64 13.67 -7.70
CA SER A 46 -3.11 12.40 -8.26
C SER A 46 -3.49 11.39 -7.18
N LEU A 47 -2.71 11.30 -6.09
CA LEU A 47 -3.03 10.46 -4.94
C LEU A 47 -4.29 10.93 -4.22
N ALA A 48 -4.49 12.24 -4.07
CA ALA A 48 -5.67 12.82 -3.45
C ALA A 48 -6.94 12.51 -4.25
N VAL A 49 -6.91 12.71 -5.56
CA VAL A 49 -8.01 12.37 -6.46
C VAL A 49 -8.29 10.87 -6.40
N PHE A 50 -7.26 10.03 -6.52
CA PHE A 50 -7.40 8.58 -6.44
C PHE A 50 -8.03 8.15 -5.11
N PHE A 51 -7.56 8.68 -3.99
CA PHE A 51 -8.12 8.40 -2.66
C PHE A 51 -9.60 8.77 -2.56
N SER A 52 -9.99 9.91 -3.13
CA SER A 52 -11.39 10.38 -3.13
C SER A 52 -12.32 9.39 -3.84
N TYR A 53 -11.91 8.92 -5.02
CA TYR A 53 -12.65 7.89 -5.74
C TYR A 53 -12.67 6.55 -5.00
N VAL A 54 -11.54 6.14 -4.41
CA VAL A 54 -11.49 4.91 -3.61
C VAL A 54 -12.43 4.98 -2.42
N MET A 55 -12.48 6.09 -1.67
CA MET A 55 -13.45 6.26 -0.58
C MET A 55 -14.89 6.20 -1.07
N PHE A 56 -15.20 6.91 -2.16
CA PHE A 56 -16.56 6.91 -2.71
C PHE A 56 -17.01 5.51 -3.14
N ILE A 57 -16.14 4.79 -3.87
CA ILE A 57 -16.41 3.43 -4.34
C ILE A 57 -16.48 2.45 -3.16
N SER A 58 -15.59 2.59 -2.17
CA SER A 58 -15.62 1.82 -0.91
C SER A 58 -16.96 1.96 -0.22
N GLY A 59 -17.45 3.19 -0.07
CA GLY A 59 -18.76 3.45 0.53
C GLY A 59 -19.91 2.73 -0.17
N ILE A 60 -19.91 2.69 -1.50
CA ILE A 60 -20.89 1.92 -2.29
C ILE A 60 -20.80 0.42 -1.95
N PHE A 61 -19.59 -0.15 -1.98
CA PHE A 61 -19.39 -1.57 -1.70
C PHE A 61 -19.75 -1.95 -0.26
N GLU A 62 -19.45 -1.10 0.72
CA GLU A 62 -19.81 -1.33 2.11
C GLU A 62 -21.34 -1.31 2.32
N ILE A 63 -22.05 -0.40 1.66
CA ILE A 63 -23.52 -0.40 1.69
C ILE A 63 -24.09 -1.66 1.05
N ILE A 64 -23.52 -2.11 -0.09
CA ILE A 64 -23.92 -3.38 -0.72
C ILE A 64 -23.69 -4.56 0.24
N ASN A 65 -22.53 -4.62 0.88
CA ASN A 65 -22.19 -5.66 1.87
C ASN A 65 -23.13 -5.62 3.09
N ALA A 66 -23.52 -4.42 3.55
CA ALA A 66 -24.47 -4.27 4.64
C ALA A 66 -25.84 -4.87 4.30
N ILE A 67 -26.33 -4.63 3.08
CA ILE A 67 -27.60 -5.21 2.60
C ILE A 67 -27.52 -6.73 2.55
N SER A 68 -26.40 -7.29 2.07
CA SER A 68 -26.18 -8.74 2.04
C SER A 68 -26.14 -9.38 3.43
N LEU A 69 -25.64 -8.66 4.44
CA LEU A 69 -25.49 -9.17 5.81
C LEU A 69 -26.74 -8.98 6.69
N ILE A 70 -27.74 -8.22 6.23
CA ILE A 70 -28.89 -7.80 7.06
C ILE A 70 -29.67 -8.98 7.66
N LYS A 71 -29.71 -10.12 6.96
CA LYS A 71 -30.40 -11.34 7.39
C LYS A 71 -29.50 -12.34 8.12
N THR A 72 -28.18 -12.14 8.11
CA THR A 72 -27.20 -13.16 8.52
C THR A 72 -26.35 -12.74 9.72
N SER A 73 -26.06 -11.45 9.89
CA SER A 73 -25.17 -10.97 10.95
C SER A 73 -25.51 -9.55 11.39
N LYS A 74 -25.46 -9.28 12.70
CA LYS A 74 -25.60 -7.91 13.26
C LYS A 74 -24.52 -6.94 12.79
N GLN A 75 -23.44 -7.43 12.16
CA GLN A 75 -22.39 -6.59 11.59
C GLN A 75 -22.88 -5.68 10.45
N TRP A 76 -24.06 -5.94 9.86
CA TRP A 76 -24.63 -5.09 8.81
C TRP A 76 -24.68 -3.61 9.20
N VAL A 77 -24.92 -3.29 10.49
CA VAL A 77 -24.98 -1.91 10.98
C VAL A 77 -23.63 -1.21 10.86
N ILE A 78 -22.54 -1.92 11.14
CA ILE A 78 -21.17 -1.38 11.07
C ILE A 78 -20.83 -1.04 9.62
N PHE A 79 -21.10 -1.95 8.70
CA PHE A 79 -20.89 -1.72 7.26
C PHE A 79 -21.80 -0.64 6.69
N LEU A 80 -23.04 -0.51 7.18
CA LEU A 80 -23.94 0.54 6.72
C LEU A 80 -23.45 1.91 7.16
N ILE A 81 -23.08 2.05 8.44
CA ILE A 81 -22.58 3.32 8.99
C ILE A 81 -21.25 3.69 8.32
N GLY A 82 -20.31 2.74 8.24
CA GLY A 82 -19.04 2.92 7.54
C GLY A 82 -19.26 3.34 6.09
N GLY A 83 -20.11 2.61 5.37
CA GLY A 83 -20.37 2.87 3.96
C GLY A 83 -21.02 4.23 3.69
N ILE A 84 -21.94 4.68 4.56
CA ILE A 84 -22.52 6.03 4.45
C ILE A 84 -21.46 7.10 4.69
N ILE A 85 -20.62 6.94 5.72
CA ILE A 85 -19.53 7.88 6.03
C ILE A 85 -18.56 7.97 4.85
N ASP A 86 -18.09 6.82 4.34
CA ASP A 86 -17.17 6.73 3.23
C ASP A 86 -17.75 7.33 1.94
N LEU A 87 -19.03 7.09 1.67
CA LEU A 87 -19.69 7.61 0.47
C LEU A 87 -19.86 9.13 0.53
N VAL A 88 -20.27 9.68 1.67
CA VAL A 88 -20.41 11.13 1.86
C VAL A 88 -19.06 11.82 1.83
N LEU A 89 -18.07 11.28 2.57
CA LEU A 89 -16.71 11.84 2.56
C LEU A 89 -16.10 11.74 1.16
N GLY A 90 -16.19 10.60 0.50
CA GLY A 90 -15.71 10.42 -0.88
C GLY A 90 -16.33 11.45 -1.84
N TYR A 91 -17.64 11.68 -1.76
CA TYR A 91 -18.31 12.70 -2.57
C TYR A 91 -17.82 14.12 -2.27
N LEU A 92 -17.64 14.47 -0.99
CA LEU A 92 -17.13 15.78 -0.58
C LEU A 92 -15.69 16.00 -1.05
N LEU A 93 -14.86 14.95 -0.99
CA LEU A 93 -13.46 14.99 -1.43
C LEU A 93 -13.33 15.10 -2.95
N ILE A 94 -14.21 14.44 -3.72
CA ILE A 94 -14.26 14.57 -5.19
C ILE A 94 -14.65 16.00 -5.60
N THR A 95 -15.61 16.60 -4.88
CA THR A 95 -16.12 17.94 -5.23
C THR A 95 -15.20 19.07 -4.78
N ASN A 96 -14.32 18.84 -3.78
CA ASN A 96 -13.44 19.85 -3.21
C ASN A 96 -11.99 19.37 -3.15
N GLU A 97 -11.25 19.58 -4.23
CA GLU A 97 -9.84 19.18 -4.34
C GLU A 97 -8.96 19.77 -3.23
N ASN A 98 -9.18 21.05 -2.88
CA ASN A 98 -8.43 21.72 -1.80
C ASN A 98 -8.64 21.05 -0.44
N LEU A 99 -9.87 20.65 -0.12
CA LEU A 99 -10.16 19.96 1.15
C LEU A 99 -9.45 18.61 1.20
N THR A 100 -9.42 17.88 0.09
CA THR A 100 -8.76 16.57 0.00
C THR A 100 -7.27 16.68 0.27
N MET A 101 -6.61 17.71 -0.25
CA MET A 101 -5.19 17.98 -0.04
C MET A 101 -4.83 18.32 1.42
N GLU A 102 -5.80 18.75 2.23
CA GLU A 102 -5.60 19.03 3.66
C GLU A 102 -5.96 17.83 4.54
N ILE A 103 -7.01 17.09 4.16
CA ILE A 103 -7.53 15.96 4.94
C ILE A 103 -6.62 14.73 4.81
N LEU A 104 -6.10 14.45 3.61
CA LEU A 104 -5.33 13.23 3.35
C LEU A 104 -4.08 13.07 4.25
N PRO A 105 -3.26 14.11 4.49
CA PRO A 105 -2.12 14.02 5.41
C PRO A 105 -2.56 13.83 6.86
N ILE A 106 -3.70 14.41 7.26
CA ILE A 106 -4.26 14.26 8.61
C ILE A 106 -4.68 12.81 8.83
N LEU A 107 -5.40 12.21 7.88
CA LEU A 107 -5.78 10.80 7.91
C LEU A 107 -4.55 9.90 8.01
N LEU A 108 -3.49 10.20 7.25
CA LEU A 108 -2.22 9.49 7.35
C LEU A 108 -1.59 9.60 8.75
N GLY A 109 -1.58 10.79 9.35
CA GLY A 109 -1.08 11.01 10.70
C GLY A 109 -1.84 10.18 11.74
N ILE A 110 -3.17 10.18 11.68
CA ILE A 110 -4.03 9.34 12.54
C ILE A 110 -3.71 7.86 12.32
N TRP A 111 -3.59 7.43 11.06
CA TRP A 111 -3.23 6.05 10.73
C TRP A 111 -1.87 5.65 11.31
N PHE A 112 -0.88 6.55 11.30
CA PHE A 112 0.44 6.29 11.88
C PHE A 112 0.40 6.20 13.41
N ILE A 113 -0.47 6.98 14.08
CA ILE A 113 -0.70 6.83 15.53
C ILE A 113 -1.23 5.42 15.83
N ILE A 114 -2.26 4.98 15.10
CA ILE A 114 -2.82 3.63 15.25
C ILE A 114 -1.73 2.57 15.00
N ARG A 115 -0.91 2.77 13.94
CA ARG A 115 0.19 1.86 13.61
C ARG A 115 1.25 1.78 14.71
N SER A 116 1.59 2.91 15.31
CA SER A 116 2.48 2.98 16.47
C SER A 116 1.93 2.18 17.65
N LEU A 117 0.63 2.31 17.96
CA LEU A 117 0.00 1.51 19.03
C LEU A 117 0.12 0.00 18.78
N VAL A 118 -0.06 -0.43 17.52
CA VAL A 118 0.15 -1.83 17.14
C VAL A 118 1.59 -2.28 17.40
N PHE A 119 2.60 -1.45 17.12
CA PHE A 119 3.99 -1.76 17.42
C PHE A 119 4.28 -1.84 18.92
N PHE A 120 3.71 -0.95 19.74
CA PHE A 120 3.79 -1.05 21.20
C PHE A 120 3.20 -2.36 21.73
N ILE A 121 2.02 -2.74 21.24
CA ILE A 121 1.37 -4.01 21.62
C ILE A 121 2.23 -5.20 21.18
N THR A 122 2.79 -5.15 19.97
CA THR A 122 3.65 -6.20 19.43
C THR A 122 4.93 -6.36 20.26
N TYR A 123 5.56 -5.25 20.64
CA TYR A 123 6.70 -5.27 21.55
C TYR A 123 6.34 -5.90 22.89
N GLY A 124 5.20 -5.52 23.49
CA GLY A 124 4.72 -6.09 24.76
C GLY A 124 4.54 -7.60 24.70
N LYS A 125 4.07 -8.13 23.56
CA LYS A 125 3.90 -9.58 23.34
C LYS A 125 5.23 -10.30 23.11
N LEU A 126 6.17 -9.69 22.38
CA LEU A 126 7.38 -10.37 21.92
C LEU A 126 8.59 -10.17 22.83
N ARG A 127 8.54 -9.22 23.78
CA ARG A 127 9.69 -8.87 24.64
C ARG A 127 10.26 -10.00 25.48
N ASN A 128 9.44 -11.00 25.83
CA ASN A 128 9.86 -12.14 26.62
C ASN A 128 10.18 -13.38 25.78
N THR A 129 9.78 -13.39 24.51
CA THR A 129 9.85 -14.59 23.64
C THR A 129 10.98 -14.49 22.62
N ILE A 130 11.20 -13.30 22.06
CA ILE A 130 12.17 -13.08 20.98
C ILE A 130 13.29 -12.19 21.48
N LYS A 131 14.52 -12.72 21.49
CA LYS A 131 15.74 -11.92 21.69
C LYS A 131 15.83 -10.91 20.55
N ASN A 132 16.09 -9.62 20.87
CA ASN A 132 16.12 -8.49 19.92
C ASN A 132 14.73 -7.90 19.54
N SER A 133 13.69 -8.12 20.33
CA SER A 133 12.38 -7.46 20.15
C SER A 133 12.40 -5.92 20.30
N GLY A 134 13.49 -5.35 20.85
CA GLY A 134 13.64 -3.92 21.11
C GLY A 134 13.47 -3.04 19.87
N TRP A 135 13.70 -3.58 18.67
CA TRP A 135 13.42 -2.88 17.41
C TRP A 135 11.97 -2.46 17.25
N PHE A 136 11.01 -3.23 17.77
CA PHE A 136 9.59 -2.84 17.73
C PHE A 136 9.29 -1.64 18.63
N LEU A 137 10.00 -1.50 19.75
CA LEU A 137 9.86 -0.34 20.62
C LEU A 137 10.43 0.93 19.96
N VAL A 138 11.62 0.82 19.38
CA VAL A 138 12.25 1.93 18.64
C VAL A 138 11.35 2.35 17.46
N ALA A 139 10.85 1.39 16.69
CA ALA A 139 9.91 1.64 15.60
C ALA A 139 8.64 2.34 16.09
N ALA A 140 8.04 1.88 17.20
CA ALA A 140 6.84 2.50 17.77
C ALA A 140 7.06 3.97 18.12
N ILE A 141 8.13 4.28 18.86
CA ILE A 141 8.46 5.65 19.27
C ILE A 141 8.72 6.52 18.04
N PHE A 142 9.51 6.04 17.08
CA PHE A 142 9.82 6.80 15.88
C PHE A 142 8.57 7.07 15.03
N THR A 143 7.73 6.06 14.81
CA THR A 143 6.48 6.21 14.08
C THR A 143 5.52 7.18 14.79
N LEU A 144 5.43 7.13 16.13
CA LEU A 144 4.60 8.05 16.90
C LEU A 144 5.05 9.50 16.75
N LEU A 145 6.35 9.75 16.93
CA LEU A 145 6.91 11.11 16.80
C LEU A 145 6.70 11.64 15.38
N PHE A 146 6.90 10.79 14.37
CA PHE A 146 6.65 11.16 12.99
C PHE A 146 5.18 11.44 12.70
N ALA A 147 4.26 10.65 13.28
CA ALA A 147 2.83 10.89 13.18
C ALA A 147 2.43 12.24 13.78
N LEU A 148 2.95 12.57 14.97
CA LEU A 148 2.71 13.85 15.62
C LEU A 148 3.28 15.02 14.81
N ALA A 149 4.45 14.83 14.19
CA ALA A 149 5.03 15.83 13.29
C ALA A 149 4.15 16.08 12.05
N ILE A 150 3.57 15.03 11.46
CA ILE A 150 2.61 15.15 10.35
C ILE A 150 1.37 15.93 10.78
N LEU A 151 0.80 15.62 11.94
CA LEU A 151 -0.37 16.33 12.46
C LEU A 151 -0.08 17.80 12.80
N ALA A 152 1.13 18.10 13.28
CA ALA A 152 1.55 19.47 13.54
C ALA A 152 1.82 20.26 12.26
N LYS A 153 2.36 19.61 11.22
CA LYS A 153 2.63 20.20 9.90
C LYS A 153 2.17 19.24 8.79
N PRO A 154 0.94 19.39 8.26
CA PRO A 154 0.39 18.53 7.22
C PRO A 154 1.26 18.41 5.97
N LEU A 155 2.06 19.44 5.67
CA LEU A 155 3.05 19.41 4.58
C LEU A 155 4.00 18.20 4.66
N LEU A 156 4.38 17.78 5.87
CA LEU A 156 5.21 16.57 6.04
C LEU A 156 4.47 15.31 5.59
N GLY A 157 3.16 15.22 5.84
CA GLY A 157 2.36 14.08 5.40
C GLY A 157 2.18 14.03 3.89
N GLN A 158 2.06 15.18 3.22
CA GLN A 158 2.03 15.26 1.75
C GLN A 158 3.31 14.67 1.14
N LEU A 159 4.47 15.15 1.59
CA LEU A 159 5.77 14.65 1.15
C LEU A 159 5.95 13.16 1.49
N THR A 160 5.52 12.74 2.67
CA THR A 160 5.58 11.34 3.10
C THR A 160 4.84 10.43 2.12
N LEU A 161 3.62 10.80 1.70
CA LEU A 161 2.84 10.02 0.74
C LEU A 161 3.55 9.88 -0.60
N VAL A 162 4.01 11.01 -1.14
CA VAL A 162 4.72 11.07 -2.42
C VAL A 162 5.97 10.20 -2.39
N TYR A 163 6.84 10.38 -1.40
CA TYR A 163 8.08 9.62 -1.34
C TYR A 163 7.83 8.15 -1.04
N THR A 164 6.85 7.82 -0.20
CA THR A 164 6.49 6.42 0.07
C THR A 164 6.00 5.72 -1.19
N ILE A 165 5.11 6.34 -1.97
CA ILE A 165 4.63 5.74 -3.22
C ILE A 165 5.75 5.65 -4.26
N SER A 166 6.61 6.67 -4.33
CA SER A 166 7.75 6.70 -5.27
C SER A 166 8.73 5.57 -4.97
N PHE A 167 9.11 5.38 -3.71
CA PHE A 167 9.97 4.27 -3.30
C PHE A 167 9.29 2.91 -3.48
N ALA A 168 7.99 2.78 -3.19
CA ALA A 168 7.26 1.54 -3.42
C ALA A 168 7.29 1.13 -4.91
N PHE A 169 7.06 2.08 -5.81
CA PHE A 169 7.15 1.85 -7.26
C PHE A 169 8.58 1.50 -7.68
N LEU A 170 9.60 2.14 -7.10
CA LEU A 170 11.01 1.83 -7.38
C LEU A 170 11.34 0.38 -7.00
N PHE A 171 11.03 -0.02 -5.76
CA PHE A 171 11.31 -1.36 -5.26
C PHE A 171 10.52 -2.42 -6.03
N MET A 172 9.25 -2.14 -6.35
CA MET A 172 8.45 -3.06 -7.16
C MET A 172 9.01 -3.20 -8.57
N GLY A 173 9.47 -2.11 -9.19
CA GLY A 173 10.11 -2.13 -10.50
C GLY A 173 11.42 -2.93 -10.50
N LEU A 174 12.29 -2.70 -9.50
CA LEU A 174 13.52 -3.47 -9.33
C LEU A 174 13.23 -4.96 -9.12
N PHE A 175 12.25 -5.29 -8.27
CA PHE A 175 11.84 -6.67 -8.03
C PHE A 175 11.37 -7.36 -9.32
N ARG A 176 10.46 -6.72 -10.07
CA ARG A 176 9.98 -7.26 -11.35
C ARG A 176 11.09 -7.43 -12.39
N LEU A 177 12.02 -6.48 -12.46
CA LEU A 177 13.18 -6.57 -13.34
C LEU A 177 14.03 -7.81 -13.00
N THR A 178 14.32 -8.04 -11.72
CA THR A 178 15.07 -9.23 -11.29
C THR A 178 14.33 -10.54 -11.59
N LEU A 179 13.01 -10.57 -11.41
CA LEU A 179 12.18 -11.73 -11.76
C LEU A 179 12.19 -12.00 -13.27
N GLY A 180 12.01 -10.97 -14.08
CA GLY A 180 12.02 -11.06 -15.54
C GLY A 180 13.35 -11.60 -16.08
N ILE A 181 14.47 -11.07 -15.58
CA ILE A 181 15.82 -11.56 -15.94
C ILE A 181 16.01 -13.02 -15.52
N LYS A 182 15.54 -13.39 -14.32
CA LYS A 182 15.64 -14.77 -13.84
C LYS A 182 14.83 -15.74 -14.71
N MET A 183 13.64 -15.33 -15.16
CA MET A 183 12.82 -16.14 -16.06
C MET A 183 13.42 -16.24 -17.46
N PHE A 184 13.98 -15.17 -18.01
CA PHE A 184 14.69 -15.18 -19.30
C PHE A 184 15.83 -16.21 -19.30
N ASN A 185 16.70 -16.16 -18.28
CA ASN A 185 17.81 -17.10 -18.11
C ASN A 185 17.38 -18.56 -17.88
N THR A 186 16.14 -18.79 -17.46
CA THR A 186 15.58 -20.15 -17.25
C THR A 186 14.87 -20.66 -18.49
N HIS A 187 14.34 -19.77 -19.34
CA HIS A 187 13.76 -20.12 -20.64
C HIS A 187 14.82 -20.50 -21.68
N GLU A 188 16.01 -19.91 -21.60
CA GLU A 188 17.13 -20.22 -22.52
C GLU A 188 17.91 -21.51 -22.15
N LYS A 189 17.60 -22.15 -21.02
CA LYS A 189 18.21 -23.43 -20.59
C LYS A 189 17.32 -24.62 -20.88
#